data_AF-A0A2S0M0P2-F1
#
_entry.id   AF-A0A2S0M0P2-F1
#
_cell.length_a   1.000
_cell.length_b   1.000
_cell.length_c   1.000
_cell.angle_alpha   90.00
_cell.angle_beta   90.00
_cell.angle_gamma   90.00
#
_symmetry.space_group_name_H-M   'P 1'
#
loop_
_entity.id
_entity.type
_entity.pdbx_description
1 polymer ?
#
loop_
_entity_poly.entity_id
_entity_poly.type
_entity_poly.pdbx_seq_one_letter_code
_entity_poly.pdbx_strand_id
1 'polypeptide(L)'
;MSTLDDDDVEAIARRVAELIAPMLAGVTPRPAADSPTPGAAGQRLNDWIHSHHPAIVSGLEPSAAAWSAALVDAAGETDPVDVLTWAWSENCPTSYWREHHRPVLAPTPRETRRADASTNRRYRHGPWLQMLAEHRLHLAGRDDDLAAVDGLIADVARAINTTGTRSAAISLSSRKNALTIMADPGNDPQTVVEIVRWCLAEKPHWRSNLTGVPKPATFRAMRGDWTSAGQGFRLDSIEDGTLRQHVSDLAKGWVYYLSRTLGQDITISSRTLHRIHGLLLGDSTQPAVPTTDVQDTIRWICDPQSGRSRYYTDSFDFPRPDRARKALLDMRSGPPASSGVTATNSAAGGLVGDHADDELKGML
;
A
#
# COMPACT_ATOMS: atom_id res chain seq x y z
N MET A 1 -30.50 19.89 0.54
CA MET A 1 -29.95 18.60 0.98
C MET A 1 -31.12 17.80 1.49
N SER A 2 -31.60 16.83 0.70
CA SER A 2 -32.74 15.99 1.07
C SER A 2 -32.23 14.91 2.02
N THR A 3 -32.66 14.95 3.27
CA THR A 3 -32.47 13.84 4.22
C THR A 3 -33.39 12.73 3.78
N LEU A 4 -32.81 11.56 3.43
CA LEU A 4 -33.57 10.32 3.25
C LEU A 4 -34.37 10.06 4.52
N ASP A 5 -35.68 9.86 4.38
CA ASP A 5 -36.55 9.54 5.51
C ASP A 5 -36.42 8.04 5.86
N ASP A 6 -36.73 7.66 7.10
CA ASP A 6 -36.56 6.28 7.59
C ASP A 6 -37.34 5.25 6.75
N ASP A 7 -38.46 5.64 6.13
CA ASP A 7 -39.24 4.83 5.21
C ASP A 7 -38.48 4.56 3.90
N ASP A 8 -37.67 5.51 3.42
CA ASP A 8 -36.80 5.32 2.26
C ASP A 8 -35.66 4.34 2.60
N VAL A 9 -35.11 4.42 3.81
CA VAL A 9 -34.06 3.50 4.29
C VAL A 9 -34.61 2.08 4.40
N GLU A 10 -35.83 1.92 4.91
CA GLU A 10 -36.45 0.60 5.05
C GLU A 10 -36.89 0.03 3.69
N ALA A 11 -37.36 0.88 2.77
CA ALA A 11 -37.65 0.48 1.38
C ALA A 11 -36.38 0.01 0.66
N ILE A 12 -35.24 0.70 0.84
CA ILE A 12 -33.95 0.30 0.29
C ILE A 12 -33.48 -1.02 0.92
N ALA A 13 -33.56 -1.17 2.24
CA ALA A 13 -33.16 -2.39 2.94
C ALA A 13 -33.99 -3.61 2.47
N ARG A 14 -35.29 -3.44 2.28
CA ARG A 14 -36.19 -4.48 1.77
C ARG A 14 -35.85 -4.85 0.32
N ARG A 15 -35.55 -3.85 -0.51
CA ARG A 15 -35.14 -4.07 -1.91
C ARG A 15 -33.81 -4.79 -2.03
N VAL A 16 -32.85 -4.45 -1.16
CA VAL A 16 -31.56 -5.15 -1.05
C VAL A 16 -31.77 -6.60 -0.58
N ALA A 17 -32.63 -6.83 0.40
CA ALA A 17 -32.97 -8.18 0.86
C ALA A 17 -33.63 -9.03 -0.25
N GLU A 18 -34.56 -8.46 -1.01
CA GLU A 18 -35.20 -9.12 -2.15
C GLU A 18 -34.22 -9.44 -3.29
N LEU A 19 -33.23 -8.57 -3.54
CA LEU A 19 -32.19 -8.78 -4.55
C LEU A 19 -31.16 -9.84 -4.12
N ILE A 20 -30.89 -9.94 -2.82
CA ILE A 20 -29.94 -10.90 -2.26
C ILE A 20 -30.60 -12.28 -2.04
N ALA A 21 -31.90 -12.34 -1.76
CA ALA A 21 -32.63 -13.59 -1.51
C ALA A 21 -32.44 -14.66 -2.61
N PRO A 22 -32.56 -14.37 -3.92
CA PRO A 22 -32.29 -15.36 -4.96
C PRO A 22 -30.79 -15.67 -5.15
N MET A 23 -29.87 -14.76 -4.77
CA MET A 23 -28.43 -15.05 -4.75
C MET A 23 -28.05 -15.99 -3.60
N LEU A 24 -28.77 -15.92 -2.48
CA LEU A 24 -28.64 -16.85 -1.36
C LEU A 24 -29.42 -18.16 -1.58
N ALA A 25 -30.47 -18.16 -2.40
CA ALA A 25 -31.26 -19.36 -2.71
C ALA A 25 -30.48 -20.43 -3.50
N GLY A 26 -29.37 -20.05 -4.15
CA GLY A 26 -28.41 -20.99 -4.76
C GLY A 26 -27.36 -21.53 -3.78
N VAL A 27 -27.25 -20.94 -2.58
CA VAL A 27 -26.44 -21.45 -1.47
C VAL A 27 -27.38 -22.29 -0.62
N THR A 28 -27.54 -23.56 -1.01
CA THR A 28 -28.03 -24.54 -0.04
C THR A 28 -27.16 -24.42 1.21
N PRO A 29 -27.71 -24.19 2.42
CA PRO A 29 -26.93 -24.39 3.61
C PRO A 29 -26.42 -25.81 3.50
N ARG A 30 -25.08 -25.95 3.40
CA ARG A 30 -24.43 -27.25 3.50
C ARG A 30 -25.12 -27.93 4.68
N PRO A 31 -25.72 -29.12 4.53
CA PRO A 31 -26.28 -29.84 5.67
C PRO A 31 -25.20 -29.80 6.73
N ALA A 32 -25.54 -29.41 7.96
CA ALA A 32 -24.59 -29.31 9.06
C ALA A 32 -23.88 -30.66 9.13
N ALA A 33 -22.76 -30.77 8.43
CA ALA A 33 -21.91 -31.93 8.45
C ALA A 33 -21.50 -31.97 9.91
N ASP A 34 -21.71 -33.12 10.56
CA ASP A 34 -21.39 -33.39 11.96
C ASP A 34 -20.04 -32.76 12.31
N SER A 35 -20.08 -31.49 12.69
CA SER A 35 -18.88 -30.72 12.91
C SER A 35 -18.50 -31.14 14.31
N PRO A 36 -17.40 -31.90 14.47
CA PRO A 36 -17.07 -32.48 15.75
C PRO A 36 -17.05 -31.36 16.79
N THR A 37 -17.66 -31.60 17.96
CA THR A 37 -17.59 -30.64 19.05
C THR A 37 -16.13 -30.26 19.30
N PRO A 38 -15.81 -29.03 19.76
CA PRO A 38 -14.42 -28.59 19.92
C PRO A 38 -13.54 -29.57 20.71
N GLY A 39 -14.12 -30.28 21.68
CA GLY A 39 -13.46 -31.36 22.43
C GLY A 39 -13.16 -32.60 21.58
N ALA A 40 -14.10 -33.04 20.74
CA ALA A 40 -13.89 -34.17 19.81
C ALA A 40 -12.88 -33.82 18.71
N ALA A 41 -12.90 -32.59 18.20
CA ALA A 41 -11.91 -32.10 17.24
C ALA A 41 -10.50 -32.05 17.86
N GLY A 42 -10.39 -31.57 19.10
CA GLY A 42 -9.14 -31.56 19.86
C GLY A 42 -8.58 -32.95 20.11
N GLN A 43 -9.43 -33.91 20.49
CA GLN A 43 -9.04 -35.31 20.68
C GLN A 43 -8.59 -35.95 19.36
N ARG A 44 -9.35 -35.76 18.28
CA ARG A 44 -8.99 -36.27 16.95
C ARG A 44 -7.63 -35.73 16.48
N LEU A 45 -7.38 -34.43 16.63
CA LEU A 45 -6.09 -33.83 16.30
C LEU A 45 -4.96 -34.42 17.16
N ASN A 46 -5.22 -34.59 18.46
CA ASN A 46 -4.27 -35.20 19.38
C ASN A 46 -3.95 -36.65 18.99
N ASP A 47 -4.93 -37.45 18.62
CA ASP A 47 -4.72 -38.84 18.22
C ASP A 47 -3.98 -38.92 16.87
N TRP A 48 -4.35 -38.04 15.93
CA TRP A 48 -3.72 -37.96 14.62
C TRP A 48 -2.24 -37.59 14.70
N ILE A 49 -1.87 -36.58 15.52
CA ILE A 49 -0.48 -36.12 15.64
C ILE A 49 0.41 -37.15 16.33
N HIS A 50 -0.09 -37.90 17.31
CA HIS A 50 0.66 -39.02 17.91
C HIS A 50 0.89 -40.16 16.92
N SER A 51 -0.05 -40.37 16.00
CA SER A 51 0.04 -41.45 15.01
C SER A 51 0.98 -41.11 13.84
N HIS A 52 0.98 -39.86 13.37
CA HIS A 52 1.70 -39.47 12.14
C HIS A 52 2.98 -38.68 12.41
N HIS A 53 3.03 -37.87 13.48
CA HIS A 53 4.16 -36.99 13.78
C HIS A 53 4.48 -36.93 15.29
N PRO A 54 4.77 -38.06 15.95
CA PRO A 54 4.98 -38.11 17.40
C PRO A 54 6.15 -37.22 17.88
N ALA A 55 7.14 -36.97 17.03
CA ALA A 55 8.28 -36.10 17.33
C ALA A 55 7.89 -34.62 17.54
N ILE A 56 6.77 -34.15 16.96
CA ILE A 56 6.32 -32.76 17.09
C ILE A 56 5.74 -32.49 18.48
N VAL A 57 5.12 -33.51 19.08
CA VAL A 57 4.45 -33.41 20.39
C VAL A 57 5.31 -33.90 21.56
N SER A 58 6.43 -34.56 21.27
CA SER A 58 7.36 -35.04 22.29
C SER A 58 8.03 -33.86 23.00
N GLY A 59 7.73 -33.71 24.30
CA GLY A 59 8.31 -32.66 25.15
C GLY A 59 7.68 -31.27 25.01
N LEU A 60 6.47 -31.16 24.43
CA LEU A 60 5.74 -29.90 24.41
C LEU A 60 5.31 -29.46 25.81
N GLU A 61 5.55 -28.18 26.10
CA GLU A 61 4.92 -27.43 27.17
C GLU A 61 4.14 -26.26 26.54
N PRO A 62 2.80 -26.24 26.59
CA PRO A 62 1.90 -27.14 27.33
C PRO A 62 1.71 -28.53 26.68
N SER A 63 1.07 -29.46 27.39
CA SER A 63 0.82 -30.84 26.95
C SER A 63 0.17 -30.94 25.56
N ALA A 64 0.38 -32.07 24.87
CA ALA A 64 -0.14 -32.30 23.52
C ALA A 64 -1.67 -32.10 23.40
N ALA A 65 -2.44 -32.46 24.43
CA ALA A 65 -3.88 -32.23 24.47
C ALA A 65 -4.22 -30.73 24.55
N ALA A 66 -3.52 -29.97 25.38
CA ALA A 66 -3.70 -28.52 25.49
C ALA A 66 -3.25 -27.78 24.22
N TRP A 67 -2.15 -28.24 23.61
CA TRP A 67 -1.70 -27.77 22.29
C TRP A 67 -2.77 -28.01 21.22
N SER A 68 -3.30 -29.23 21.14
CA SER A 68 -4.33 -29.59 20.16
C SER A 68 -5.61 -28.75 20.32
N ALA A 69 -6.07 -28.58 21.56
CA ALA A 69 -7.23 -27.73 21.86
C ALA A 69 -6.99 -26.27 21.45
N ALA A 70 -5.80 -25.72 21.67
CA ALA A 70 -5.46 -24.35 21.27
C ALA A 70 -5.44 -24.18 19.74
N LEU A 71 -4.96 -25.18 19.00
CA LEU A 71 -4.98 -25.13 17.52
C LEU A 71 -6.40 -25.17 16.98
N VAL A 72 -7.25 -26.06 17.51
CA VAL A 72 -8.69 -26.15 17.16
C VAL A 72 -9.40 -24.83 17.45
N ASP A 73 -9.22 -24.28 18.65
CA ASP A 73 -9.87 -23.00 19.02
C ASP A 73 -9.45 -21.85 18.09
N ALA A 74 -8.17 -21.82 17.67
CA ALA A 74 -7.69 -20.80 16.75
C ALA A 74 -8.08 -21.03 15.27
N ALA A 75 -8.37 -22.27 14.87
CA ALA A 75 -8.73 -22.61 13.50
C ALA A 75 -10.18 -22.23 13.17
N GLY A 76 -11.05 -22.20 14.17
CA GLY A 76 -12.48 -21.94 14.01
C GLY A 76 -13.14 -23.07 13.22
N GLU A 77 -13.72 -22.76 12.06
CA GLU A 77 -14.43 -23.72 11.20
C GLU A 77 -13.48 -24.61 10.36
N THR A 78 -12.19 -24.30 10.31
CA THR A 78 -11.21 -25.07 9.53
C THR A 78 -10.71 -26.27 10.33
N ASP A 79 -10.75 -27.48 9.77
CA ASP A 79 -10.20 -28.68 10.43
C ASP A 79 -8.66 -28.57 10.52
N PRO A 80 -8.07 -28.55 11.72
CA PRO A 80 -6.62 -28.49 11.88
C PRO A 80 -5.88 -29.68 11.26
N VAL A 81 -6.50 -30.86 11.21
CA VAL A 81 -5.89 -32.06 10.60
C VAL A 81 -5.69 -31.84 9.11
N ASP A 82 -6.68 -31.26 8.43
CA ASP A 82 -6.59 -30.95 7.00
C ASP A 82 -5.49 -29.92 6.72
N VAL A 83 -5.38 -28.89 7.57
CA VAL A 83 -4.35 -27.85 7.46
C VAL A 83 -2.95 -28.44 7.58
N LEU A 84 -2.72 -29.29 8.58
CA LEU A 84 -1.42 -29.94 8.81
C LEU A 84 -1.10 -30.95 7.70
N THR A 85 -2.09 -31.74 7.29
CA THR A 85 -1.94 -32.70 6.18
C THR A 85 -1.54 -31.98 4.90
N TRP A 86 -2.21 -30.88 4.57
CA TRP A 86 -1.85 -30.04 3.43
C TRP A 86 -0.45 -29.46 3.57
N ALA A 87 -0.17 -28.76 4.67
CA ALA A 87 1.08 -28.03 4.88
C ALA A 87 2.33 -28.93 4.83
N TRP A 88 2.18 -30.19 5.20
CA TRP A 88 3.25 -31.19 5.21
C TRP A 88 3.28 -32.10 4.00
N SER A 89 2.29 -31.99 3.11
CA SER A 89 2.26 -32.73 1.85
C SER A 89 3.14 -32.09 0.77
N GLU A 90 3.43 -32.85 -0.29
CA GLU A 90 4.03 -32.32 -1.51
C GLU A 90 3.10 -31.40 -2.30
N ASN A 91 1.80 -31.44 -2.01
CA ASN A 91 0.79 -30.59 -2.66
C ASN A 91 0.77 -29.16 -2.10
N CYS A 92 1.48 -28.89 -1.00
CA CYS A 92 1.65 -27.51 -0.53
C CYS A 92 2.52 -26.73 -1.55
N PRO A 93 2.05 -25.61 -2.12
CA PRO A 93 2.81 -24.84 -3.12
C PRO A 93 4.14 -24.27 -2.61
N THR A 94 4.36 -24.28 -1.30
CA THR A 94 5.60 -23.87 -0.63
C THR A 94 6.26 -25.06 0.07
N SER A 95 7.59 -25.13 0.06
CA SER A 95 8.34 -26.08 0.89
C SER A 95 8.57 -25.58 2.32
N TYR A 96 8.24 -24.32 2.62
CA TYR A 96 8.56 -23.66 3.89
C TYR A 96 8.11 -24.48 5.11
N TRP A 97 6.85 -24.95 5.12
CA TRP A 97 6.29 -25.70 6.23
C TRP A 97 6.91 -27.09 6.39
N ARG A 98 7.39 -27.67 5.29
CA ARG A 98 8.14 -28.93 5.29
C ARG A 98 9.58 -28.77 5.79
N GLU A 99 10.22 -27.67 5.45
CA GLU A 99 11.61 -27.44 5.89
C GLU A 99 11.68 -26.97 7.36
N HIS A 100 10.60 -26.37 7.87
CA HIS A 100 10.54 -25.78 9.21
C HIS A 100 9.61 -26.55 10.17
N HIS A 101 9.55 -27.89 10.06
CA HIS A 101 8.78 -28.83 10.90
C HIS A 101 9.19 -28.88 12.40
N ARG A 102 9.61 -27.77 13.01
CA ARG A 102 9.83 -27.69 14.46
C ARG A 102 8.56 -27.20 15.14
N PRO A 103 8.29 -27.61 16.40
CA PRO A 103 6.92 -27.62 16.91
C PRO A 103 6.22 -26.30 16.65
N VAL A 104 5.12 -26.38 15.90
CA VAL A 104 4.27 -25.24 15.60
C VAL A 104 3.77 -24.73 16.94
N LEU A 105 4.33 -23.61 17.41
CA LEU A 105 4.00 -23.07 18.71
C LEU A 105 2.49 -22.87 18.83
N ALA A 106 1.93 -23.30 19.96
CA ALA A 106 0.51 -23.11 20.25
C ALA A 106 0.15 -21.62 20.13
N PRO A 107 -0.97 -21.27 19.48
CA PRO A 107 -1.38 -19.90 19.30
C PRO A 107 -1.69 -19.31 20.68
N THR A 108 -0.99 -18.22 21.03
CA THR A 108 -1.20 -17.56 22.33
C THR A 108 -2.36 -16.58 22.23
N PRO A 109 -3.38 -16.67 23.10
CA PRO A 109 -4.42 -15.66 23.18
C PRO A 109 -3.82 -14.29 23.45
N ARG A 110 -4.36 -13.26 22.80
CA ARG A 110 -3.98 -11.88 23.07
C ARG A 110 -4.75 -11.43 24.31
N GLU A 111 -4.02 -11.17 25.40
CA GLU A 111 -4.58 -10.46 26.55
C GLU A 111 -5.02 -9.06 26.11
N THR A 112 -6.30 -8.89 25.80
CA THR A 112 -6.90 -7.58 25.62
C THR A 112 -7.68 -7.26 26.88
N ARG A 113 -7.35 -6.14 27.54
CA ARG A 113 -8.01 -5.61 28.76
C ARG A 113 -9.54 -5.35 28.63
N ARG A 114 -10.13 -5.61 27.45
CA ARG A 114 -11.55 -5.41 27.10
C ARG A 114 -12.04 -6.49 26.12
N ALA A 115 -11.87 -7.76 26.46
CA ALA A 115 -12.59 -8.81 25.73
C ALA A 115 -13.75 -9.27 26.60
N ASP A 116 -14.97 -8.91 26.19
CA ASP A 116 -16.15 -9.69 26.54
C ASP A 116 -15.85 -11.15 26.19
N ALA A 117 -15.98 -12.02 27.18
CA ALA A 117 -15.50 -13.39 27.16
C ALA A 117 -16.24 -14.30 26.13
N SER A 118 -17.17 -13.77 25.33
CA SER A 118 -18.15 -14.58 24.63
C SER A 118 -18.03 -14.68 23.12
N THR A 119 -17.27 -13.86 22.38
CA THR A 119 -17.40 -13.92 20.90
C THR A 119 -16.18 -13.65 20.02
N ASN A 120 -15.00 -13.25 20.52
CA ASN A 120 -13.85 -13.10 19.61
C ASN A 120 -12.49 -13.13 20.30
N ARG A 121 -12.04 -14.33 20.73
CA ARG A 121 -10.68 -14.51 21.24
C ARG A 121 -9.69 -14.25 20.10
N ARG A 122 -8.97 -13.12 20.18
CA ARG A 122 -7.95 -12.76 19.18
C ARG A 122 -6.62 -13.42 19.56
N TYR A 123 -6.01 -14.13 18.61
CA TYR A 123 -4.72 -14.77 18.80
C TYR A 123 -3.55 -13.88 18.34
N ARG A 124 -2.39 -14.02 18.97
CA ARG A 124 -1.14 -13.41 18.47
C ARG A 124 -0.74 -14.09 17.16
N HIS A 125 -0.29 -13.30 16.19
CA HIS A 125 0.23 -13.85 14.93
C HIS A 125 1.48 -14.68 15.19
N GLY A 126 1.52 -15.86 14.59
CA GLY A 126 2.55 -16.88 14.79
C GLY A 126 2.42 -17.98 13.73
N PRO A 127 3.25 -19.04 13.82
CA PRO A 127 3.35 -20.07 12.78
C PRO A 127 2.00 -20.69 12.43
N TRP A 128 1.18 -21.04 13.43
CA TRP A 128 -0.14 -21.64 13.21
C TRP A 128 -1.09 -20.71 12.43
N LEU A 129 -1.25 -19.46 12.87
CA LEU A 129 -2.14 -18.52 12.18
C LEU A 129 -1.66 -18.17 10.77
N GLN A 130 -0.35 -18.19 10.55
CA GLN A 130 0.21 -17.98 9.21
C GLN A 130 -0.08 -19.18 8.30
N MET A 131 0.08 -20.41 8.80
CA MET A 131 -0.28 -21.64 8.08
C MET A 131 -1.77 -21.69 7.75
N LEU A 132 -2.64 -21.34 8.71
CA LEU A 132 -4.09 -21.21 8.49
C LEU A 132 -4.43 -20.18 7.42
N ALA A 133 -3.76 -19.02 7.43
CA ALA A 133 -4.00 -17.97 6.43
C ALA A 133 -3.66 -18.46 5.02
N GLU A 134 -2.59 -19.25 4.88
CA GLU A 134 -2.17 -19.80 3.58
C GLU A 134 -3.04 -20.97 3.13
N HIS A 135 -3.45 -21.85 4.06
CA HIS A 135 -4.40 -22.90 3.74
C HIS A 135 -5.73 -22.32 3.23
N ARG A 136 -6.19 -21.19 3.80
CA ARG A 136 -7.38 -20.48 3.29
C ARG A 136 -7.18 -19.93 1.88
N LEU A 137 -5.96 -19.48 1.53
CA LEU A 137 -5.65 -19.06 0.15
C LEU A 137 -5.64 -20.26 -0.81
N HIS A 138 -5.11 -21.41 -0.36
CA HIS A 138 -5.15 -22.65 -1.12
C HIS A 138 -6.60 -23.08 -1.41
N LEU A 139 -7.47 -23.11 -0.39
CA LEU A 139 -8.89 -23.42 -0.57
C LEU A 139 -9.62 -22.41 -1.48
N ALA A 140 -9.12 -21.18 -1.57
CA ALA A 140 -9.63 -20.16 -2.49
C ALA A 140 -9.05 -20.27 -3.92
N GLY A 141 -8.22 -21.28 -4.21
CA GLY A 141 -7.59 -21.51 -5.51
C GLY A 141 -6.44 -20.55 -5.83
N ARG A 142 -5.81 -19.94 -4.81
CA ARG A 142 -4.72 -18.95 -4.96
C ARG A 142 -3.34 -19.58 -4.76
N ASP A 143 -3.12 -20.76 -5.33
CA ASP A 143 -1.87 -21.51 -5.18
C ASP A 143 -0.68 -20.83 -5.85
N ASP A 144 -0.90 -20.13 -6.96
CA ASP A 144 0.14 -19.36 -7.66
C ASP A 144 0.72 -18.26 -6.75
N ASP A 145 -0.14 -17.59 -5.97
CA ASP A 145 0.31 -16.57 -5.02
C ASP A 145 1.17 -17.19 -3.91
N LEU A 146 0.80 -18.38 -3.42
CA LEU A 146 1.55 -19.10 -2.40
C LEU A 146 2.91 -19.57 -2.91
N ALA A 147 2.97 -20.07 -4.14
CA ALA A 147 4.22 -20.50 -4.79
C ALA A 147 5.17 -19.31 -5.00
N ALA A 148 4.64 -18.13 -5.27
CA ALA A 148 5.45 -16.93 -5.49
C ALA A 148 6.03 -16.31 -4.20
N VAL A 149 5.49 -16.63 -3.01
CA VAL A 149 5.91 -16.03 -1.73
C VAL A 149 7.40 -16.23 -1.46
N ASP A 150 7.90 -17.46 -1.60
CA ASP A 150 9.28 -17.78 -1.23
C ASP A 150 10.26 -17.10 -2.19
N GLY A 151 9.94 -17.07 -3.49
CA GLY A 151 10.68 -16.33 -4.50
C GLY A 151 10.73 -14.84 -4.19
N LEU A 152 9.59 -14.23 -3.86
CA LEU A 152 9.50 -12.81 -3.47
C LEU A 152 10.36 -12.51 -2.24
N ILE A 153 10.27 -13.33 -1.19
CA ILE A 153 11.05 -13.13 0.04
C ILE A 153 12.54 -13.23 -0.25
N ALA A 154 12.97 -14.25 -1.01
CA ALA A 154 14.37 -14.45 -1.37
C ALA A 154 14.91 -13.26 -2.20
N ASP A 155 14.12 -12.77 -3.15
CA ASP A 155 14.51 -11.65 -4.01
C ASP A 155 14.58 -10.31 -3.27
N VAL A 156 13.66 -10.05 -2.35
CA VAL A 156 13.71 -8.88 -1.47
C VAL A 156 14.90 -8.98 -0.52
N ALA A 157 15.14 -10.13 0.09
CA ALA A 157 16.30 -10.35 0.95
C ALA A 157 17.61 -10.15 0.18
N ARG A 158 17.70 -10.65 -1.06
CA ARG A 158 18.84 -10.43 -1.95
C ARG A 158 19.04 -8.95 -2.25
N ALA A 159 17.97 -8.22 -2.57
CA ALA A 159 18.04 -6.78 -2.85
C ALA A 159 18.57 -5.99 -1.63
N ILE A 160 18.09 -6.32 -0.43
CA ILE A 160 18.55 -5.69 0.82
C ILE A 160 20.01 -6.03 1.10
N ASN A 161 20.41 -7.29 0.95
CA ASN A 161 21.79 -7.70 1.20
C ASN A 161 22.79 -7.12 0.18
N THR A 162 22.33 -6.82 -1.04
CA THR A 162 23.18 -6.25 -2.10
C THR A 162 23.34 -4.74 -1.95
N THR A 163 22.26 -4.02 -1.63
CA THR A 163 22.21 -2.54 -1.71
C THR A 163 21.96 -1.86 -0.36
N GLY A 164 21.36 -2.59 0.58
CA GLY A 164 21.07 -2.11 1.92
C GLY A 164 22.30 -2.13 2.83
N THR A 165 22.20 -1.44 3.96
CA THR A 165 23.27 -1.41 4.97
C THR A 165 23.09 -2.44 6.07
N ARG A 166 22.04 -3.28 5.98
CA ARG A 166 21.68 -4.31 6.95
C ARG A 166 21.53 -5.66 6.26
N SER A 167 21.76 -6.73 7.02
CA SER A 167 21.43 -8.07 6.56
C SER A 167 19.93 -8.32 6.73
N ALA A 168 19.28 -8.77 5.67
CA ALA A 168 17.93 -9.29 5.73
C ALA A 168 17.95 -10.75 6.20
N ALA A 169 17.08 -11.06 7.17
CA ALA A 169 16.81 -12.43 7.59
C ALA A 169 15.41 -12.84 7.10
N ILE A 170 15.33 -14.03 6.52
CA ILE A 170 14.04 -14.64 6.17
C ILE A 170 13.34 -15.01 7.47
N SER A 171 12.12 -14.50 7.64
CA SER A 171 11.35 -14.66 8.88
C SER A 171 9.89 -14.92 8.57
N LEU A 172 9.17 -15.53 9.51
CA LEU A 172 7.72 -15.74 9.40
C LEU A 172 6.97 -14.42 9.13
N SER A 173 7.42 -13.31 9.72
CA SER A 173 6.85 -11.98 9.44
C SER A 173 7.04 -11.54 8.00
N SER A 174 8.10 -11.98 7.31
CA SER A 174 8.30 -11.70 5.89
C SER A 174 7.24 -12.39 5.04
N ARG A 175 6.89 -13.64 5.38
CA ARG A 175 5.83 -14.42 4.73
C ARG A 175 4.46 -13.78 4.88
N LYS A 176 4.13 -13.37 6.11
CA LYS A 176 2.92 -12.57 6.40
C LYS A 176 2.86 -11.29 5.57
N ASN A 177 3.94 -10.52 5.58
CA ASN A 177 4.00 -9.22 4.90
C ASN A 177 3.88 -9.38 3.38
N ALA A 178 4.58 -10.37 2.80
CA ALA A 178 4.51 -10.70 1.38
C ALA A 178 3.08 -10.99 0.93
N LEU A 179 2.39 -11.92 1.60
CA LEU A 179 0.99 -12.23 1.30
C LEU A 179 0.07 -11.03 1.43
N THR A 180 0.26 -10.21 2.47
CA THR A 180 -0.57 -9.03 2.67
C THR A 180 -0.35 -7.99 1.57
N ILE A 181 0.88 -7.84 1.08
CA ILE A 181 1.20 -6.92 -0.02
C ILE A 181 0.65 -7.43 -1.35
N MET A 182 0.80 -8.73 -1.64
CA MET A 182 0.30 -9.35 -2.88
C MET A 182 -1.23 -9.46 -2.92
N ALA A 183 -1.90 -9.33 -1.79
CA ALA A 183 -3.36 -9.25 -1.75
C ALA A 183 -3.91 -7.94 -2.32
N ASP A 184 -3.12 -6.86 -2.34
CA ASP A 184 -3.52 -5.57 -2.92
C ASP A 184 -3.42 -5.63 -4.47
N PRO A 185 -4.46 -5.20 -5.22
CA PRO A 185 -4.43 -5.23 -6.68
C PRO A 185 -3.23 -4.50 -7.30
N GLY A 186 -2.62 -5.12 -8.31
CA GLY A 186 -1.46 -4.59 -9.02
C GLY A 186 -0.13 -4.71 -8.28
N ASN A 187 -0.05 -5.56 -7.24
CA ASN A 187 1.20 -5.93 -6.58
C ASN A 187 1.57 -7.39 -6.90
N ASP A 188 1.84 -7.70 -8.17
CA ASP A 188 2.47 -8.98 -8.50
C ASP A 188 3.89 -9.05 -7.89
N PRO A 189 4.44 -10.25 -7.67
CA PRO A 189 5.75 -10.45 -7.05
C PRO A 189 6.87 -9.64 -7.72
N GLN A 190 6.87 -9.53 -9.05
CA GLN A 190 7.92 -8.83 -9.78
C GLN A 190 7.83 -7.31 -9.54
N THR A 191 6.64 -6.73 -9.64
CA THR A 191 6.41 -5.31 -9.34
C THR A 191 6.84 -4.96 -7.91
N VAL A 192 6.53 -5.81 -6.93
CA VAL A 192 6.95 -5.60 -5.53
C VAL A 192 8.48 -5.56 -5.42
N VAL A 193 9.18 -6.50 -6.05
CA VAL A 193 10.65 -6.55 -6.05
C VAL A 193 11.25 -5.33 -6.75
N GLU A 194 10.69 -4.91 -7.88
CA GLU A 194 11.15 -3.74 -8.63
C GLU A 194 11.05 -2.45 -7.80
N ILE A 195 9.91 -2.24 -7.13
CA ILE A 195 9.71 -1.10 -6.22
C ILE A 195 10.75 -1.12 -5.11
N VAL A 196 10.96 -2.27 -4.46
CA VAL A 196 11.92 -2.41 -3.36
C VAL A 196 13.35 -2.13 -3.85
N ARG A 197 13.77 -2.72 -4.98
CA ARG A 197 15.10 -2.52 -5.57
C ARG A 197 15.33 -1.05 -5.91
N TRP A 198 14.37 -0.39 -6.55
CA TRP A 198 14.46 1.02 -6.89
C TRP A 198 14.56 1.90 -5.64
N CYS A 199 13.71 1.66 -4.64
CA CYS A 199 13.76 2.42 -3.38
C CYS A 199 15.10 2.25 -2.67
N LEU A 200 15.64 1.03 -2.62
CA LEU A 200 16.97 0.79 -2.07
C LEU A 200 18.05 1.47 -2.93
N ALA A 201 17.93 1.49 -4.26
CA ALA A 201 18.93 2.13 -5.13
C ALA A 201 18.89 3.66 -5.06
N GLU A 202 17.73 4.29 -4.91
CA GLU A 202 17.58 5.75 -5.09
C GLU A 202 17.38 6.53 -3.78
N LYS A 203 16.98 5.87 -2.68
CA LYS A 203 16.63 6.55 -1.43
C LYS A 203 17.45 6.04 -0.24
N PRO A 204 18.38 6.85 0.29
CA PRO A 204 19.22 6.45 1.41
C PRO A 204 18.46 6.01 2.67
N HIS A 205 17.32 6.62 2.96
CA HIS A 205 16.52 6.30 4.15
C HIS A 205 15.81 4.93 4.07
N TRP A 206 15.60 4.37 2.87
CA TRP A 206 15.08 3.01 2.73
C TRP A 206 16.19 1.98 2.98
N ARG A 207 17.42 2.25 2.51
CA ARG A 207 18.60 1.38 2.72
C ARG A 207 18.91 1.13 4.20
N SER A 208 18.73 2.14 5.05
CA SER A 208 19.06 2.07 6.47
C SER A 208 17.97 1.42 7.33
N ASN A 209 16.73 1.38 6.86
CA ASN A 209 15.57 0.96 7.66
C ASN A 209 15.05 -0.43 7.32
N LEU A 210 15.26 -0.91 6.09
CA LEU A 210 14.71 -2.18 5.64
C LEU A 210 15.55 -3.37 6.12
N THR A 211 14.89 -4.39 6.68
CA THR A 211 15.54 -5.59 7.31
C THR A 211 14.90 -6.92 6.88
N GLY A 212 14.02 -6.87 5.87
CA GLY A 212 13.26 -7.99 5.34
C GLY A 212 12.12 -7.48 4.45
N VAL A 213 11.15 -8.34 4.14
CA VAL A 213 9.97 -7.89 3.39
C VAL A 213 9.24 -6.78 4.16
N PRO A 214 9.01 -5.61 3.53
CA PRO A 214 8.45 -4.44 4.21
C PRO A 214 7.07 -4.74 4.78
N LYS A 215 6.70 -4.05 5.87
CA LYS A 215 5.30 -4.06 6.33
C LYS A 215 4.41 -3.41 5.27
N PRO A 216 3.12 -3.77 5.17
CA PRO A 216 2.22 -3.20 4.16
C PRO A 216 2.17 -1.67 4.12
N ALA A 217 2.16 -1.01 5.28
CA ALA A 217 2.20 0.45 5.35
C ALA A 217 3.53 1.04 4.83
N THR A 218 4.65 0.37 5.14
CA THR A 218 5.98 0.76 4.65
C THR A 218 6.06 0.56 3.14
N PHE A 219 5.56 -0.56 2.62
CA PHE A 219 5.51 -0.82 1.19
C PHE A 219 4.63 0.20 0.45
N ARG A 220 3.49 0.60 1.01
CA ARG A 220 2.66 1.68 0.45
C ARG A 220 3.41 3.01 0.35
N ALA A 221 4.21 3.36 1.36
CA ALA A 221 5.06 4.55 1.30
C ALA A 221 6.15 4.43 0.22
N MET A 222 6.82 3.27 0.12
CA MET A 222 7.80 2.99 -0.94
C MET A 222 7.18 3.07 -2.34
N ARG A 223 5.98 2.50 -2.53
CA ARG A 223 5.22 2.59 -3.78
C ARG A 223 4.87 4.05 -4.11
N GLY A 224 4.48 4.85 -3.11
CA GLY A 224 4.27 6.29 -3.27
C GLY A 224 5.52 7.03 -3.76
N ASP A 225 6.69 6.73 -3.20
CA ASP A 225 7.96 7.28 -3.67
C ASP A 225 8.27 6.88 -5.12
N TRP A 226 8.05 5.60 -5.45
CA TRP A 226 8.27 5.04 -6.78
C TRP A 226 7.35 5.68 -7.83
N THR A 227 6.05 5.75 -7.56
CA THR A 227 5.06 6.38 -8.44
C THR A 227 5.28 7.89 -8.56
N SER A 228 5.58 8.59 -7.46
CA SER A 228 5.88 10.04 -7.52
C SER A 228 7.15 10.34 -8.30
N ALA A 229 8.06 9.37 -8.38
CA ALA A 229 9.23 9.43 -9.24
C ALA A 229 8.91 9.17 -10.73
N GLY A 230 7.67 8.81 -11.08
CA GLY A 230 7.22 8.47 -12.43
C GLY A 230 7.61 7.06 -12.86
N GLN A 231 8.05 6.21 -11.93
CA GLN A 231 8.39 4.83 -12.23
C GLN A 231 7.12 4.01 -12.54
N GLY A 232 7.26 3.02 -13.43
CA GLY A 232 6.13 2.24 -13.95
C GLY A 232 5.30 2.96 -15.01
N PHE A 233 5.44 4.28 -15.16
CA PHE A 233 4.79 5.02 -16.22
C PHE A 233 5.56 4.86 -17.53
N ARG A 234 4.88 4.36 -18.56
CA ARG A 234 5.42 4.26 -19.92
C ARG A 234 4.51 5.02 -20.86
N LEU A 235 5.08 5.79 -21.79
CA LEU A 235 4.28 6.52 -22.76
C LEU A 235 3.37 5.57 -23.57
N ASP A 236 3.90 4.39 -23.91
CA ASP A 236 3.20 3.36 -24.68
C ASP A 236 2.02 2.73 -23.93
N SER A 237 1.93 2.90 -22.60
CA SER A 237 0.80 2.37 -21.81
C SER A 237 -0.45 3.25 -21.87
N ILE A 238 -0.38 4.43 -22.51
CA ILE A 238 -1.56 5.29 -22.74
C ILE A 238 -2.31 4.75 -23.95
N GLU A 239 -3.51 4.21 -23.80
CA GLU A 239 -4.29 3.63 -24.91
C GLU A 239 -4.73 4.68 -25.94
N ASP A 240 -5.17 5.86 -25.47
CA ASP A 240 -5.57 6.98 -26.34
C ASP A 240 -4.35 7.54 -27.09
N GLY A 241 -4.28 7.27 -28.38
CA GLY A 241 -3.19 7.71 -29.26
C GLY A 241 -3.07 9.24 -29.35
N THR A 242 -4.17 9.98 -29.24
CA THR A 242 -4.16 11.45 -29.27
C THR A 242 -3.58 12.00 -27.97
N LEU A 243 -4.04 11.48 -26.83
CA LEU A 243 -3.47 11.84 -25.52
C LEU A 243 -1.99 11.47 -25.44
N ARG A 244 -1.61 10.28 -25.93
CA ARG A 244 -0.22 9.83 -26.00
C ARG A 244 0.65 10.81 -26.79
N GLN A 245 0.17 11.25 -27.95
CA GLN A 245 0.88 12.21 -28.78
C GLN A 245 1.03 13.56 -28.08
N HIS A 246 -0.04 14.08 -27.45
CA HIS A 246 0.00 15.31 -26.68
C HIS A 246 1.01 15.25 -25.51
N VAL A 247 1.04 14.16 -24.76
CA VAL A 247 2.01 13.97 -23.67
C VAL A 247 3.44 13.97 -24.21
N SER A 248 3.69 13.27 -25.31
CA SER A 248 5.01 13.27 -25.99
C SER A 248 5.44 14.68 -26.39
N ASP A 249 4.55 15.42 -27.06
CA ASP A 249 4.92 16.71 -27.66
C ASP A 249 5.12 17.79 -26.61
N LEU A 250 4.31 17.78 -25.55
CA LEU A 250 4.51 18.66 -24.39
C LEU A 250 5.81 18.31 -23.65
N ALA A 251 6.17 17.03 -23.51
CA ALA A 251 7.41 16.62 -22.86
C ALA A 251 8.65 17.04 -23.68
N LYS A 252 8.60 16.88 -25.01
CA LYS A 252 9.63 17.37 -25.93
C LYS A 252 9.75 18.89 -25.86
N GLY A 253 8.60 19.59 -25.84
CA GLY A 253 8.53 21.03 -25.66
C GLY A 253 9.18 21.49 -24.36
N TRP A 254 8.83 20.86 -23.23
CA TRP A 254 9.42 21.14 -21.93
C TRP A 254 10.94 21.04 -21.96
N VAL A 255 11.45 19.90 -22.43
CA VAL A 255 12.90 19.66 -22.50
C VAL A 255 13.58 20.65 -23.43
N TYR A 256 13.03 20.92 -24.61
CA TYR A 256 13.59 21.88 -25.56
C TYR A 256 13.70 23.28 -24.96
N TYR A 257 12.61 23.79 -24.38
CA TYR A 257 12.60 25.13 -23.82
C TYR A 257 13.49 25.22 -22.58
N LEU A 258 13.41 24.27 -21.65
CA LEU A 258 14.23 24.29 -20.44
C LEU A 258 15.74 24.16 -20.76
N SER A 259 16.11 23.31 -21.72
CA SER A 259 17.50 23.18 -22.17
C SER A 259 18.04 24.49 -22.70
N ARG A 260 17.24 25.21 -23.50
CA ARG A 260 17.59 26.53 -24.03
C ARG A 260 17.68 27.58 -22.93
N THR A 261 16.81 27.55 -21.92
CA THR A 261 16.83 28.48 -20.79
C THR A 261 18.05 28.27 -19.89
N LEU A 262 18.45 27.02 -19.68
CA LEU A 262 19.56 26.66 -18.78
C LEU A 262 20.92 26.52 -19.50
N GLY A 263 20.93 26.49 -20.84
CA GLY A 263 22.15 26.29 -21.64
C GLY A 263 22.76 24.89 -21.49
N GLN A 264 21.95 23.87 -21.19
CA GLN A 264 22.41 22.49 -20.98
C GLN A 264 21.44 21.50 -21.65
N ASP A 265 21.94 20.36 -22.10
CA ASP A 265 21.11 19.31 -22.67
C ASP A 265 20.35 18.54 -21.59
N ILE A 266 19.03 18.46 -21.74
CA ILE A 266 18.13 17.76 -20.81
C ILE A 266 17.48 16.59 -21.56
N THR A 267 17.28 15.47 -20.86
CA THR A 267 16.56 14.31 -21.40
C THR A 267 15.16 14.20 -20.81
N ILE A 268 14.20 13.71 -21.59
CA ILE A 268 12.84 13.45 -21.10
C ILE A 268 12.89 12.32 -20.07
N SER A 269 12.40 12.60 -18.86
CA SER A 269 12.26 11.61 -17.79
C SER A 269 10.85 11.03 -17.75
N SER A 270 10.71 9.80 -17.23
CA SER A 270 9.39 9.20 -16.96
C SER A 270 8.55 10.05 -16.01
N ARG A 271 9.19 10.78 -15.09
CA ARG A 271 8.53 11.73 -14.19
C ARG A 271 7.88 12.89 -14.92
N THR A 272 8.56 13.43 -15.92
CA THR A 272 8.02 14.51 -16.77
C THR A 272 6.78 14.02 -17.51
N LEU A 273 6.88 12.84 -18.14
CA LEU A 273 5.76 12.24 -18.86
C LEU A 273 4.56 11.98 -17.94
N HIS A 274 4.80 11.38 -16.77
CA HIS A 274 3.75 11.07 -15.79
C HIS A 274 3.03 12.33 -15.27
N ARG A 275 3.79 13.40 -14.96
CA ARG A 275 3.21 14.66 -14.47
C ARG A 275 2.38 15.38 -15.53
N ILE A 276 2.84 15.39 -16.78
CA ILE A 276 2.08 15.96 -17.90
C ILE A 276 0.79 15.16 -18.10
N HIS A 277 0.88 13.83 -18.13
CA HIS A 277 -0.29 12.96 -18.26
C HIS A 277 -1.32 13.20 -17.15
N GLY A 278 -0.89 13.27 -15.88
CA GLY A 278 -1.78 13.57 -14.76
C GLY A 278 -2.43 14.96 -14.84
N LEU A 279 -1.71 15.95 -15.38
CA LEU A 279 -2.25 17.29 -15.57
C LEU A 279 -3.34 17.34 -16.66
N LEU A 280 -3.15 16.59 -17.75
CA LEU A 280 -4.10 16.52 -18.87
C LEU A 280 -5.37 15.72 -18.53
N LEU A 281 -5.27 14.65 -17.73
CA LEU A 281 -6.45 13.88 -17.31
C LEU A 281 -7.20 14.53 -16.14
N GLY A 282 -6.48 15.20 -15.24
CA GLY A 282 -7.04 15.60 -13.95
C GLY A 282 -7.31 14.40 -13.02
N ASP A 283 -7.94 14.68 -11.89
CA ASP A 283 -8.41 13.70 -10.92
C ASP A 283 -9.76 14.11 -10.33
N SER A 284 -10.25 13.39 -9.31
CA SER A 284 -11.54 13.66 -8.67
C SER A 284 -11.59 15.02 -7.93
N THR A 285 -10.44 15.63 -7.66
CA THR A 285 -10.31 16.88 -6.91
C THR A 285 -9.86 18.05 -7.78
N GLN A 286 -9.21 17.79 -8.91
CA GLN A 286 -8.66 18.80 -9.80
C GLN A 286 -8.99 18.51 -11.28
N PRO A 287 -9.60 19.45 -12.02
CA PRO A 287 -10.05 19.21 -13.38
C PRO A 287 -8.88 19.03 -14.37
N ALA A 288 -9.12 18.32 -15.47
CA ALA A 288 -8.19 18.26 -16.61
C ALA A 288 -7.76 19.67 -17.08
N VAL A 289 -6.48 19.82 -17.45
CA VAL A 289 -5.97 21.05 -18.09
C VAL A 289 -5.87 20.85 -19.60
N PRO A 290 -6.40 21.76 -20.42
CA PRO A 290 -6.25 21.71 -21.87
C PRO A 290 -4.78 21.69 -22.32
N THR A 291 -4.47 20.91 -23.35
CA THR A 291 -3.11 20.82 -23.94
C THR A 291 -2.52 22.19 -24.27
N THR A 292 -3.34 23.10 -24.80
CA THR A 292 -2.94 24.48 -25.15
C THR A 292 -2.49 25.27 -23.92
N ASP A 293 -3.23 25.18 -22.83
CA ASP A 293 -2.89 25.85 -21.56
C ASP A 293 -1.56 25.30 -21.00
N VAL A 294 -1.33 23.99 -21.09
CA VAL A 294 -0.07 23.38 -20.65
C VAL A 294 1.09 23.86 -21.53
N GLN A 295 0.90 23.91 -22.85
CA GLN A 295 1.91 24.39 -23.80
C GLN A 295 2.29 25.85 -23.53
N ASP A 296 1.31 26.72 -23.30
CA ASP A 296 1.55 28.13 -22.99
C ASP A 296 2.24 28.29 -21.65
N THR A 297 1.84 27.50 -20.65
CA THR A 297 2.50 27.46 -19.34
C THR A 297 3.98 27.05 -19.46
N ILE A 298 4.30 26.04 -20.28
CA ILE A 298 5.70 25.63 -20.53
C ILE A 298 6.52 26.79 -21.07
N ARG A 299 6.01 27.47 -22.11
CA ARG A 299 6.69 28.62 -22.74
C ARG A 299 6.86 29.76 -21.76
N TRP A 300 5.84 30.04 -20.96
CA TRP A 300 5.84 31.11 -19.96
C TRP A 300 6.85 30.86 -18.84
N ILE A 301 6.90 29.63 -18.29
CA ILE A 301 7.89 29.24 -17.26
C ILE A 301 9.32 29.33 -17.80
N CYS A 302 9.54 28.87 -19.03
CA CYS A 302 10.87 28.77 -19.63
C CYS A 302 11.32 30.04 -20.37
N ASP A 303 10.55 31.12 -20.31
CA ASP A 303 10.93 32.40 -20.89
C ASP A 303 12.28 32.88 -20.31
N PRO A 304 13.36 32.92 -21.12
CA PRO A 304 14.72 33.20 -20.64
C PRO A 304 14.87 34.57 -19.99
N GLN A 305 14.02 35.55 -20.33
CA GLN A 305 14.12 36.91 -19.81
C GLN A 305 13.49 37.07 -18.42
N SER A 306 12.64 36.13 -18.01
CA SER A 306 11.81 36.26 -16.82
C SER A 306 12.39 35.60 -15.57
N GLY A 307 13.33 34.67 -15.74
CA GLY A 307 13.89 33.86 -14.65
C GLY A 307 12.84 33.03 -13.89
N ARG A 308 11.65 32.79 -14.46
CA ARG A 308 10.54 32.09 -13.77
C ARG A 308 10.84 30.63 -13.47
N SER A 309 11.62 29.96 -14.32
CA SER A 309 12.00 28.55 -14.17
C SER A 309 12.45 28.22 -12.74
N ARG A 310 13.31 29.05 -12.14
CA ARG A 310 13.82 28.88 -10.76
C ARG A 310 12.75 28.73 -9.66
N TYR A 311 11.52 29.20 -9.89
CA TYR A 311 10.43 29.14 -8.93
C TYR A 311 9.50 27.93 -9.12
N TYR A 312 9.43 27.40 -10.34
CA TYR A 312 8.52 26.30 -10.68
C TYR A 312 9.25 24.97 -10.91
N THR A 313 10.58 25.00 -11.08
CA THR A 313 11.41 23.80 -11.24
C THR A 313 12.19 23.50 -9.97
N ASP A 314 11.98 22.31 -9.40
CA ASP A 314 12.84 21.77 -8.32
C ASP A 314 14.00 20.91 -8.88
N SER A 315 13.95 20.58 -10.18
CA SER A 315 14.86 19.69 -10.90
C SER A 315 14.67 19.92 -12.41
N PHE A 316 15.25 19.09 -13.28
CA PHE A 316 15.02 19.15 -14.73
C PHE A 316 13.66 18.59 -15.17
N ASP A 317 12.89 18.00 -14.25
CA ASP A 317 11.57 17.45 -14.53
C ASP A 317 10.50 18.54 -14.66
N PHE A 318 9.46 18.27 -15.47
CA PHE A 318 8.26 19.10 -15.53
C PHE A 318 7.65 19.29 -14.13
N PRO A 319 7.10 20.48 -13.77
CA PRO A 319 6.59 20.75 -12.43
C PRO A 319 5.52 19.75 -11.98
N ARG A 320 5.39 19.54 -10.67
CA ARG A 320 4.27 18.75 -10.12
C ARG A 320 2.92 19.36 -10.55
N PRO A 321 1.85 18.58 -10.72
CA PRO A 321 0.55 19.08 -11.18
C PRO A 321 0.06 20.32 -10.42
N ASP A 322 0.12 20.33 -9.09
CA ASP A 322 -0.28 21.50 -8.28
C ASP A 322 0.53 22.76 -8.62
N ARG A 323 1.84 22.59 -8.86
CA ARG A 323 2.75 23.69 -9.17
C ARG A 323 2.60 24.17 -10.61
N ALA A 324 2.30 23.26 -11.54
CA ALA A 324 1.96 23.61 -12.92
C ALA A 324 0.63 24.37 -12.98
N ARG A 325 -0.39 23.96 -12.20
CA ARG A 325 -1.66 24.69 -12.07
C ARG A 325 -1.46 26.06 -11.43
N LYS A 326 -0.60 26.16 -10.42
CA LYS A 326 -0.20 27.47 -9.88
C LYS A 326 0.45 28.34 -10.94
N ALA A 327 1.38 27.81 -11.74
CA ALA A 327 1.99 28.57 -12.83
C ALA A 327 0.95 29.03 -13.87
N LEU A 328 -0.03 28.19 -14.20
CA LEU A 328 -1.13 28.55 -15.08
C LEU A 328 -1.97 29.70 -14.49
N LEU A 329 -2.25 29.67 -13.19
CA LEU A 329 -2.96 30.75 -12.49
C LEU A 329 -2.12 32.04 -12.49
N ASP A 330 -0.84 31.97 -12.11
CA ASP A 330 0.06 33.12 -12.08
C ASP A 330 0.23 33.73 -13.49
N MET A 331 0.27 32.91 -14.54
CA MET A 331 0.29 33.36 -15.93
C MET A 331 -0.98 34.12 -16.31
N ARG A 332 -2.16 33.63 -15.88
CA ARG A 332 -3.47 34.24 -16.16
C ARG A 332 -3.72 35.51 -15.35
N SER A 333 -3.23 35.56 -14.11
CA SER A 333 -3.38 36.69 -13.21
C SER A 333 -2.41 37.84 -13.50
N GLY A 334 -1.45 37.64 -14.42
CA GLY A 334 -0.38 38.60 -14.69
C GLY A 334 0.68 38.60 -13.58
N PRO A 335 1.80 39.33 -13.75
CA PRO A 335 2.80 39.44 -12.70
C PRO A 335 2.10 39.91 -11.42
N PRO A 336 2.31 39.26 -10.26
CA PRO A 336 1.86 39.83 -9.00
C PRO A 336 2.47 41.23 -8.94
N ALA A 337 1.63 42.26 -8.74
CA ALA A 337 2.10 43.59 -8.42
C ALA A 337 3.17 43.41 -7.36
N SER A 338 4.41 43.80 -7.66
CA SER A 338 5.60 43.43 -6.89
C SER A 338 5.36 43.63 -5.39
N SER A 339 4.99 42.58 -4.68
CA SER A 339 4.98 42.55 -3.24
C SER A 339 6.43 42.28 -2.84
N GLY A 340 7.26 43.30 -3.05
CA GLY A 340 8.57 43.35 -2.42
C GLY A 340 8.40 43.12 -0.93
N VAL A 341 9.41 42.55 -0.29
CA VAL A 341 9.46 42.36 1.17
C VAL A 341 9.07 43.65 1.92
N THR A 342 9.34 44.81 1.33
CA THR A 342 8.86 46.13 1.76
C THR A 342 7.33 46.29 1.78
N ALA A 343 6.59 45.85 0.77
CA ALA A 343 5.13 45.94 0.76
C ALA A 343 4.48 44.99 1.79
N THR A 344 5.06 43.81 1.98
CA THR A 344 4.61 42.86 3.03
C THR A 344 4.96 43.38 4.43
N ASN A 345 6.12 44.00 4.61
CA ASN A 345 6.50 44.62 5.88
C ASN A 345 5.72 45.91 6.16
N SER A 346 5.35 46.69 5.15
CA SER A 346 4.46 47.86 5.33
C SER A 346 3.02 47.45 5.63
N ALA A 347 2.52 46.37 5.02
CA ALA A 347 1.20 45.82 5.34
C ALA A 347 1.14 45.17 6.74
N ALA A 348 2.24 44.52 7.17
CA ALA A 348 2.35 43.98 8.53
C ALA A 348 2.64 45.07 9.58
N GLY A 349 3.41 46.11 9.22
CA GLY A 349 3.72 47.25 10.10
C GLY A 349 2.56 48.22 10.28
N GLY A 350 1.65 48.33 9.30
CA GLY A 350 0.42 49.13 9.42
C GLY A 350 -0.67 48.52 10.31
N LEU A 351 -0.46 47.28 10.80
CA LEU A 351 -1.35 46.59 11.75
C LEU A 351 -0.76 46.52 13.17
N VAL A 352 0.41 47.13 13.41
CA VAL A 352 1.03 47.22 14.74
C VAL A 352 1.42 48.66 15.02
N GLY A 353 0.57 49.32 15.82
CA GLY A 353 0.60 50.75 16.13
C GLY A 353 -0.74 51.34 15.67
N ASP A 354 -1.75 51.42 16.52
CA ASP A 354 -1.74 52.54 17.47
C ASP A 354 -2.66 52.38 18.70
N HIS A 355 -3.05 51.17 19.15
CA HIS A 355 -4.02 51.03 20.26
C HIS A 355 -3.67 50.03 21.39
N ALA A 356 -2.39 49.68 21.60
CA ALA A 356 -2.01 48.73 22.66
C ALA A 356 -1.03 49.26 23.73
N ASP A 357 -0.46 50.46 23.58
CA ASP A 357 0.60 50.95 24.49
C ASP A 357 0.19 52.08 25.46
N ASP A 358 -1.07 52.52 25.44
CA ASP A 358 -1.56 53.56 26.37
C ASP A 358 -2.34 53.02 27.59
N GLU A 359 -2.76 51.75 27.60
CA GLU A 359 -3.44 51.15 28.78
C GLU A 359 -2.49 50.52 29.81
N LEU A 360 -1.20 50.31 29.48
CA LEU A 360 -0.23 49.64 30.37
C LEU A 360 0.73 50.58 31.11
N LYS A 361 0.60 51.91 30.95
CA LYS A 361 1.35 52.91 31.73
C LYS A 361 0.58 53.50 32.92
N GLY A 362 -0.66 53.06 33.15
CA GLY A 362 -1.50 53.52 34.27
C GLY A 362 -1.55 52.57 35.48
N MET A 363 -0.83 51.44 35.48
CA MET A 363 -0.89 50.43 36.54
C MET A 363 0.50 49.94 36.99
N LEU A 364 1.43 50.86 37.24
CA LEU A 364 2.59 50.62 38.12
C LEU A 364 2.78 51.80 39.07
#